data_AF-A0A9E5R2C7-F1
#
_entry.id   AF-A0A9E5R2C7-F1
#
_cell.length_a   1.000
_cell.length_b   1.000
_cell.length_c   1.000
_cell.angle_alpha   90.00
_cell.angle_beta   90.00
_cell.angle_gamma   90.00
#
_symmetry.space_group_name_H-M   'P 1'
#
loop_
_entity.id
_entity.type
_entity.pdbx_description
1 polymer ?
#
loop_
_entity_poly.entity_id
_entity_poly.type
_entity_poly.pdbx_seq_one_letter_code
_entity_poly.pdbx_strand_id
1 'polypeptide(L)'
;MLWPSDGVVTLAEEDRTYQVITPELPIRFPATFSPGQTEVNVDLTIYWCEAINETLCFVERGTVTMPVTVDASVFSSTLQIAYTLVPPDLD
;
A
#
# COMPACT_ATOMS: atom_id res chain seq x y z
N MET A 1 12.78 3.45 -2.44
CA MET A 1 12.46 4.10 -3.74
C MET A 1 13.00 3.29 -4.92
N LEU A 2 12.23 2.29 -5.34
CA LEU A 2 12.25 1.67 -6.68
C LEU A 2 10.82 1.15 -6.91
N TRP A 3 10.05 1.90 -7.70
CA TRP A 3 8.70 1.53 -8.15
C TRP A 3 8.81 0.85 -9.54
N PRO A 4 7.88 -0.06 -9.90
CA PRO A 4 7.97 -0.86 -11.13
C PRO A 4 8.14 0.02 -12.37
N SER A 5 9.28 -0.14 -13.06
CA SER A 5 9.65 0.58 -14.29
C SER A 5 9.34 -0.21 -15.56
N ASP A 6 8.62 -1.33 -15.42
CA ASP A 6 8.35 -2.35 -16.43
C ASP A 6 6.97 -2.18 -17.10
N GLY A 7 6.19 -1.17 -16.69
CA GLY A 7 4.97 -0.73 -17.40
C GLY A 7 3.73 -1.60 -17.17
N VAL A 8 3.86 -2.66 -16.36
CA VAL A 8 2.75 -3.55 -15.97
C VAL A 8 1.79 -2.84 -15.00
N VAL A 9 2.33 -2.05 -14.06
CA VAL A 9 1.55 -1.17 -13.17
C VAL A 9 2.14 0.23 -13.24
N THR A 10 1.32 1.22 -13.59
CA THR A 10 1.74 2.62 -13.70
C THR A 10 0.89 3.51 -12.80
N LEU A 11 1.54 4.35 -11.99
CA LEU A 11 0.93 5.43 -11.22
C LEU A 11 1.41 6.78 -11.77
N ALA A 12 0.54 7.80 -11.71
CA ALA A 12 0.93 9.17 -11.98
C ALA A 12 1.95 9.66 -10.93
N GLU A 13 2.81 10.62 -11.26
CA GLU A 13 3.87 11.04 -10.34
C GLU A 13 3.32 11.61 -9.04
N GLU A 14 2.21 12.34 -9.12
CA GLU A 14 1.46 12.89 -7.99
C GLU A 14 0.91 11.80 -7.05
N ASP A 15 0.63 10.61 -7.56
CA ASP A 15 0.05 9.49 -6.79
C ASP A 15 1.13 8.60 -6.15
N ARG A 16 2.41 8.79 -6.48
CA ARG A 16 3.53 7.99 -5.94
C ARG A 16 3.85 8.32 -4.48
N THR A 17 3.41 9.48 -4.01
CA THR A 17 3.53 9.89 -2.62
C THR A 17 2.16 10.28 -2.10
N TYR A 18 1.72 9.63 -1.04
CA TYR A 18 0.45 9.92 -0.41
C TYR A 18 0.63 10.12 1.08
N GLN A 19 0.15 11.25 1.59
CA GLN A 19 0.20 11.60 2.99
C GLN A 19 -1.13 12.19 3.42
N VAL A 20 -1.72 11.63 4.47
CA VAL A 20 -3.02 12.06 4.99
C VAL A 20 -3.09 11.75 6.48
N ILE A 21 -3.82 12.59 7.21
CA ILE A 21 -4.17 12.36 8.62
C ILE A 21 -5.60 11.84 8.63
N THR A 22 -5.85 10.79 9.41
CA THR A 22 -7.16 10.13 9.51
C THR A 22 -7.76 9.79 8.13
N PRO A 23 -7.11 8.93 7.33
CA PRO A 23 -7.66 8.50 6.04
C PRO A 23 -8.99 7.77 6.21
N GLU A 24 -9.89 7.97 5.25
CA GLU A 24 -10.96 6.99 5.02
C GLU A 24 -10.35 5.70 4.45
N LEU A 25 -10.72 4.55 5.03
CA LEU A 25 -10.26 3.25 4.58
C LEU A 25 -11.34 2.54 3.75
N PRO A 26 -10.96 1.80 2.69
CA PRO A 26 -9.59 1.60 2.20
C PRO A 26 -9.05 2.81 1.44
N ILE A 27 -7.75 3.05 1.54
CA ILE A 27 -7.05 4.05 0.71
C ILE A 27 -7.06 3.56 -0.75
N ARG A 28 -7.37 4.46 -1.68
CA ARG A 28 -7.44 4.15 -3.12
C ARG A 28 -6.37 4.94 -3.87
N PHE A 29 -5.58 4.21 -4.66
CA PHE A 29 -4.56 4.79 -5.53
C PHE A 29 -4.98 4.60 -6.99
N PRO A 30 -4.99 5.66 -7.81
CA PRO A 30 -5.20 5.52 -9.24
C PRO A 30 -4.01 4.80 -9.86
N ALA A 31 -4.27 3.74 -10.62
CA ALA A 31 -3.24 2.99 -11.34
C ALA A 31 -3.76 2.50 -12.68
N THR A 32 -2.86 2.41 -13.65
CA THR A 32 -3.10 1.75 -14.94
C THR A 32 -2.40 0.40 -14.96
N PHE A 33 -3.09 -0.62 -15.46
CA PHE A 33 -2.59 -1.98 -15.54
C PHE A 33 -2.41 -2.40 -17.01
N SER A 34 -1.29 -3.04 -17.31
CA SER A 34 -0.99 -3.66 -18.61
C SER A 34 -0.71 -5.14 -18.40
N PRO A 35 -1.02 -6.03 -19.37
CA PRO A 35 -0.73 -7.45 -19.22
C PRO A 35 0.75 -7.73 -18.95
N GLY A 36 1.04 -8.63 -18.01
CA GLY A 36 2.41 -8.97 -17.60
C GLY A 36 2.53 -9.34 -16.13
N GLN A 37 3.78 -9.46 -15.68
CA GLN A 37 4.12 -9.77 -14.29
C GLN A 37 5.11 -8.73 -13.78
N THR A 38 4.89 -8.26 -12.55
CA THR A 38 5.77 -7.30 -11.87
C THR A 38 5.68 -7.46 -10.36
N GLU A 39 6.51 -6.73 -9.63
CA GLU A 39 6.42 -6.56 -8.18
C GLU A 39 6.12 -5.09 -7.86
N VAL A 40 5.05 -4.86 -7.09
CA VAL A 40 4.74 -3.55 -6.54
C VAL A 40 5.32 -3.46 -5.14
N ASN A 41 6.17 -2.47 -4.91
CA ASN A 41 6.77 -2.19 -3.62
C ASN A 41 6.15 -0.91 -3.05
N VAL A 42 5.62 -0.98 -1.84
CA VAL A 42 5.03 0.16 -1.14
C VAL A 42 5.83 0.41 0.13
N ASP A 43 6.50 1.56 0.18
CA ASP A 43 7.16 2.05 1.39
C ASP A 43 6.11 2.74 2.28
N LEU A 44 5.92 2.25 3.50
CA LEU A 44 4.86 2.67 4.42
C LEU A 44 5.45 3.35 5.64
N THR A 45 4.78 4.39 6.12
CA THR A 45 4.95 4.89 7.49
C THR A 45 3.58 5.21 8.05
N ILE A 46 3.17 4.47 9.08
CA ILE A 46 1.83 4.59 9.67
C ILE A 46 1.97 4.99 11.13
N TYR A 47 1.34 6.11 11.47
CA TYR A 47 1.19 6.59 12.85
C TYR A 47 -0.20 6.22 13.31
N TRP A 48 -0.31 5.48 14.40
CA TRP A 48 -1.60 5.05 14.95
C TRP A 48 -1.54 4.96 16.47
N CYS A 49 -2.68 5.12 17.13
CA CYS A 49 -2.78 4.94 18.58
C CYS A 49 -3.69 3.76 18.88
N GLU A 50 -3.38 3.03 19.95
CA GLU A 50 -4.18 1.88 20.34
C GLU A 50 -5.61 2.32 20.67
N ALA A 51 -6.61 1.64 20.12
CA ALA A 51 -8.01 1.99 20.36
C ALA A 51 -8.45 1.70 21.81
N ILE A 52 -7.74 0.82 22.53
CA ILE A 52 -8.08 0.44 23.90
C ILE A 52 -7.29 1.29 24.90
N ASN A 53 -5.98 1.45 24.68
CA ASN A 53 -5.13 2.35 25.47
C ASN A 53 -4.70 3.54 24.61
N GLU A 54 -5.61 4.50 24.40
CA GLU A 54 -5.39 5.70 23.57
C GLU A 54 -4.19 6.56 24.00
N THR A 55 -3.61 6.28 25.16
CA THR A 55 -2.36 6.88 25.64
C THR A 55 -1.10 6.37 24.92
N LEU A 56 -1.19 5.25 24.20
CA LEU A 56 -0.07 4.63 23.49
C LEU A 56 -0.23 4.83 21.98
N CYS A 57 0.72 5.56 21.41
CA CYS A 57 0.82 5.74 19.97
C CYS A 57 2.08 5.07 19.44
N PHE A 58 1.92 4.34 18.35
CA PHE A 58 2.94 3.54 17.70
C PHE A 58 3.25 4.08 16.30
N VAL A 59 4.45 3.74 15.84
CA VAL A 59 4.91 4.03 14.49
C VAL A 59 5.29 2.72 13.83
N GLU A 60 4.58 2.39 12.76
CA GLU A 60 4.92 1.27 11.88
C GLU A 60 5.70 1.80 10.68
N ARG A 61 6.82 1.16 10.36
CA ARG A 61 7.65 1.47 9.19
C ARG A 61 8.06 0.18 8.51
N GLY A 62 7.74 0.05 7.24
CA GLY A 62 8.10 -1.14 6.48
C GLY A 62 7.88 -0.97 5.00
N THR A 63 8.33 -1.97 4.26
CA THR A 63 8.08 -2.08 2.82
C THR A 63 7.21 -3.30 2.61
N VAL A 64 6.09 -3.14 1.90
CA VAL A 64 5.26 -4.25 1.44
C VAL A 64 5.58 -4.52 -0.02
N THR A 65 6.09 -5.70 -0.31
CA THR A 65 6.34 -6.19 -1.66
C THR A 65 5.21 -7.13 -2.06
N MET A 66 4.58 -6.86 -3.19
CA MET A 66 3.47 -7.66 -3.69
C MET A 66 3.71 -8.08 -5.14
N PRO A 67 3.69 -9.39 -5.44
CA PRO A 67 3.72 -9.87 -6.81
C PRO A 67 2.37 -9.59 -7.48
N VAL A 68 2.41 -8.98 -8.66
CA VAL A 68 1.24 -8.65 -9.47
C VAL A 68 1.33 -9.38 -10.80
N THR A 69 0.27 -10.11 -11.14
CA THR A 69 0.09 -10.72 -12.47
C THR A 69 -1.19 -10.15 -13.07
N VAL A 70 -1.08 -9.56 -14.25
CA VAL A 70 -2.20 -9.02 -15.02
C VAL A 70 -2.37 -9.87 -16.26
N ASP A 71 -3.47 -10.62 -16.31
CA ASP A 71 -3.84 -11.39 -17.50
C ASP A 71 -4.65 -10.53 -18.48
N ALA A 72 -4.39 -10.69 -19.78
CA ALA A 72 -5.13 -9.96 -20.82
C ALA A 72 -6.64 -10.29 -20.89
N SER A 73 -7.07 -11.35 -20.19
CA SER A 73 -8.48 -11.77 -20.11
C SER A 73 -9.21 -11.22 -18.88
N VAL A 74 -8.50 -10.54 -17.97
CA VAL A 74 -9.05 -10.03 -16.71
C VAL A 74 -9.56 -8.61 -16.91
N PHE A 75 -10.86 -8.41 -16.68
CA PHE A 75 -11.52 -7.09 -16.75
C PHE A 75 -11.50 -6.31 -15.42
N SER A 76 -10.94 -6.90 -14.35
CA SER A 76 -10.80 -6.19 -13.07
C SER A 76 -9.65 -5.20 -13.13
N SER A 77 -9.96 -3.94 -12.83
CA SER A 77 -8.99 -2.84 -12.72
C SER A 77 -8.57 -2.52 -11.29
N THR A 78 -8.96 -3.35 -10.32
CA THR A 78 -8.70 -3.10 -8.90
C THR A 78 -7.81 -4.19 -8.31
N LEU A 79 -6.75 -3.76 -7.64
CA LEU A 79 -5.87 -4.58 -6.82
C LEU A 79 -6.08 -4.20 -5.35
N GLN A 80 -6.47 -5.17 -4.51
CA GLN A 80 -6.72 -4.94 -3.09
C GLN A 80 -5.57 -5.51 -2.26
N ILE A 81 -5.05 -4.68 -1.35
CA ILE A 81 -3.99 -5.03 -0.41
C ILE A 81 -4.55 -4.89 1.00
N ALA A 82 -4.30 -5.89 1.85
CA ALA A 82 -4.61 -5.82 3.27
C ALA A 82 -3.32 -5.87 4.07
N TYR A 83 -3.20 -4.98 5.05
CA TYR A 83 -2.06 -4.91 5.96
C TYR A 83 -2.59 -4.76 7.39
N THR A 84 -2.12 -5.61 8.30
CA THR A 84 -2.59 -5.66 9.69
C THR A 84 -1.56 -5.01 10.60
N LEU A 85 -2.00 -4.03 11.39
CA LEU A 85 -1.20 -3.40 12.43
C LEU A 85 -1.30 -4.21 13.72
N VAL A 86 -0.16 -4.53 14.31
CA VAL A 86 -0.07 -5.27 15.57
C VAL A 86 0.72 -4.41 16.56
N PRO A 87 0.19 -4.11 17.77
CA PRO A 87 0.97 -3.46 18.81
C PRO A 87 2.21 -4.28 19.16
N PRO A 88 3.34 -3.64 19.51
CA PRO A 88 4.48 -4.35 20.09
C PRO A 88 4.11 -4.92 21.47
N ASP A 89 4.73 -6.05 21.82
CA ASP A 89 4.66 -6.58 23.19
C ASP A 89 5.35 -5.61 24.15
N LEU A 90 4.68 -5.29 25.26
CA LEU A 90 5.22 -4.47 26.35
C LEU A 90 5.71 -5.42 27.45
N ASP A 91 7.01 -5.69 27.50
CA ASP A 91 7.66 -6.42 28.61
C ASP A 91 7.66 -5.61 29.92
#